data_AF-A0A1E5JUU6-F1
#
_entry.id   AF-A0A1E5JUU6-F1
#
_cell.length_a   1.000
_cell.length_b   1.000
_cell.length_c   1.000
_cell.angle_alpha   90.00
_cell.angle_beta   90.00
_cell.angle_gamma   90.00
#
_symmetry.space_group_name_H-M   'P 1'
#
loop_
_entity.id
_entity.type
_entity.pdbx_description
1 polymer ?
#
loop_
_entity_poly.entity_id
_entity_poly.type
_entity_poly.pdbx_seq_one_letter_code
_entity_poly.pdbx_strand_id
1 'polypeptide(L)'
;MNPPFNILASHHLPQNFTSDVPVVIKHALNNQPAFLNWSPESLRSDIGRKKVLVDKSTDGLFRVNPKGGAFIDEMLEMSFTDFLEKISNPTEEALRLYLIHSSIPINFPELMPQMTIPHYVDQKRLRHINLWVGQKGNISPLHFDTNNNILCEVFGRKKIILYPPQQGKLLYPYSCFTKAPYVSPIRADQPDFKTYPKFASAKPYEVILHPTDIMYIPPFWWHQVFNLDMTISVNFWWRLYKKQCINPSFARIVTYRFYNRMKDFIKRV
;
A
#
# COMPACT_ATOMS: atom_id res chain seq x y z
N MET A 1 26.01 1.53 -14.62
CA MET A 1 24.70 0.94 -14.25
C MET A 1 23.82 2.07 -13.77
N ASN A 2 22.82 2.48 -14.54
CA ASN A 2 21.91 3.58 -14.14
C ASN A 2 21.09 3.15 -12.92
N PRO A 3 20.86 4.03 -11.93
CA PRO A 3 20.03 3.66 -10.80
C PRO A 3 18.59 3.39 -11.29
N PRO A 4 17.93 2.38 -10.76
CA PRO A 4 16.59 1.93 -11.17
C PRO A 4 15.45 2.83 -10.66
N PHE A 5 15.82 3.93 -9.99
CA PHE A 5 14.90 4.94 -9.50
C PHE A 5 15.36 6.30 -10.00
N ASN A 6 14.43 7.07 -10.55
CA ASN A 6 14.64 8.49 -10.69
C ASN A 6 14.30 9.13 -9.34
N ILE A 7 15.30 9.70 -8.67
CA ILE A 7 15.06 10.66 -7.59
C ILE A 7 14.82 12.00 -8.30
N LEU A 8 13.55 12.44 -8.34
CA LEU A 8 13.17 13.69 -8.98
C LEU A 8 12.79 14.71 -7.91
N ALA A 9 13.07 15.98 -8.16
CA ALA A 9 12.48 17.07 -7.38
C ALA A 9 11.00 17.24 -7.76
N SER A 10 10.14 17.53 -6.78
CA SER A 10 8.67 17.54 -6.92
C SER A 10 8.11 18.52 -7.96
N HIS A 11 8.81 19.62 -8.23
CA HIS A 11 8.38 20.65 -9.17
C HIS A 11 8.53 20.26 -10.65
N HIS A 12 9.13 19.10 -10.96
CA HIS A 12 9.28 18.61 -12.33
C HIS A 12 8.22 17.59 -12.77
N LEU A 13 7.26 17.23 -11.90
CA LEU A 13 6.22 16.29 -12.31
C LEU A 13 5.10 16.98 -13.11
N PRO A 14 4.83 16.52 -14.35
CA PRO A 14 3.69 17.01 -15.13
C PRO A 14 2.36 16.62 -14.47
N GLN A 15 1.30 17.34 -14.82
CA GLN A 15 -0.06 16.89 -14.51
C GLN A 15 -0.30 15.47 -15.05
N ASN A 16 -1.09 14.67 -14.33
CA ASN A 16 -1.42 13.30 -14.70
C ASN A 16 -0.17 12.42 -14.90
N PHE A 17 0.83 12.58 -14.03
CA PHE A 17 2.11 11.91 -14.13
C PHE A 17 1.95 10.38 -14.21
N THR A 18 2.74 9.77 -15.08
CA THR A 18 2.92 8.32 -15.14
C THR A 18 4.38 8.02 -15.41
N SER A 19 4.86 6.93 -14.83
CA SER A 19 6.14 6.32 -15.15
C SER A 19 5.95 4.80 -15.22
N ASP A 20 6.83 4.12 -15.96
CA ASP A 20 6.89 2.65 -16.00
C ASP A 20 7.79 2.07 -14.90
N VAL A 21 8.56 2.94 -14.23
CA VAL A 21 9.41 2.62 -13.07
C VAL A 21 9.00 3.45 -11.85
N PRO A 22 9.23 2.98 -10.61
CA PRO A 22 8.94 3.74 -9.42
C PRO A 22 9.81 4.99 -9.32
N VAL A 23 9.23 6.03 -8.74
CA VAL A 23 9.87 7.34 -8.61
C VAL A 23 9.72 7.80 -7.17
N VAL A 24 10.83 8.20 -6.57
CA VAL A 24 10.87 8.79 -5.24
C VAL A 24 11.08 10.29 -5.41
N ILE A 25 10.29 11.06 -4.68
CA ILE A 25 10.31 12.51 -4.69
C ILE A 25 10.54 12.94 -3.26
N LYS A 26 11.79 13.31 -2.97
CA LYS A 26 12.18 13.73 -1.63
C LYS A 26 11.58 15.09 -1.31
N HIS A 27 11.15 15.28 -0.07
CA HIS A 27 10.64 16.57 0.43
C HIS A 27 9.45 17.14 -0.37
N ALA A 28 8.69 16.29 -1.04
CA ALA A 28 7.60 16.71 -1.90
C ALA A 28 6.44 17.37 -1.13
N LEU A 29 6.20 16.95 0.12
CA LEU A 29 5.16 17.51 0.98
C LEU A 29 5.57 18.85 1.62
N ASN A 30 6.81 19.32 1.48
CA ASN A 30 7.22 20.62 2.05
C ASN A 30 6.39 21.79 1.50
N ASN A 31 5.87 21.66 0.28
CA ASN A 31 5.00 22.64 -0.36
C ASN A 31 3.51 22.43 -0.04
N GLN A 32 3.17 21.48 0.85
CA GLN A 32 1.82 21.15 1.29
C GLN A 32 1.71 21.20 2.82
N PRO A 33 1.74 22.40 3.43
CA PRO A 33 1.92 22.58 4.87
C PRO A 33 0.85 21.90 5.73
N ALA A 34 -0.38 21.73 5.24
CA ALA A 34 -1.43 21.06 5.98
C ALA A 34 -1.21 19.54 6.13
N PHE A 35 -0.53 18.88 5.17
CA PHE A 35 -0.07 17.49 5.33
C PHE A 35 1.02 17.34 6.38
N LEU A 36 1.88 18.36 6.55
CA LEU A 36 3.02 18.30 7.48
C LEU A 36 2.61 18.32 8.96
N ASN A 37 1.40 18.78 9.26
CA ASN A 37 0.93 18.92 10.63
C ASN A 37 0.36 17.62 11.22
N TRP A 38 0.21 16.57 10.40
CA TRP A 38 -0.35 15.31 10.86
C TRP A 38 0.64 14.55 11.73
N SER A 39 0.27 14.45 13.01
CA SER A 39 0.95 13.70 14.06
C SER A 39 -0.06 12.78 14.75
N PRO A 40 0.42 11.80 15.55
CA PRO A 40 -0.47 11.01 16.40
C PRO A 40 -1.40 11.90 17.25
N GLU A 41 -0.87 12.98 17.82
CA GLU A 41 -1.59 13.91 18.68
C GLU A 41 -2.64 14.71 17.91
N SER A 42 -2.28 15.26 16.74
CA SER A 42 -3.23 16.03 15.94
C SER A 42 -4.38 15.16 15.43
N LEU A 43 -4.09 13.96 14.91
CA LEU A 43 -5.13 13.04 14.47
C LEU A 43 -5.98 12.53 15.64
N ARG A 44 -5.40 12.35 16.83
CA ARG A 44 -6.18 12.03 18.04
C ARG A 44 -7.20 13.14 18.34
N SER A 45 -6.79 14.41 18.23
CA SER A 45 -7.69 15.55 18.43
C SER A 45 -8.81 15.57 17.39
N ASP A 46 -8.47 15.41 16.11
CA ASP A 46 -9.42 15.57 15.00
C ASP A 46 -10.39 14.40 14.88
N ILE A 47 -9.89 13.16 14.97
CA ILE A 47 -10.65 11.94 14.66
C ILE A 47 -10.67 10.91 15.78
N GLY A 48 -10.14 11.21 16.97
CA GLY A 48 -9.97 10.26 18.07
C GLY A 48 -11.23 9.49 18.48
N ARG A 49 -12.41 10.13 18.42
CA ARG A 49 -13.70 9.51 18.78
C ARG A 49 -14.28 8.60 17.69
N LYS A 50 -13.79 8.65 16.45
CA LYS A 50 -14.30 7.83 15.35
C LYS A 50 -13.99 6.36 15.62
N LYS A 51 -14.94 5.49 15.28
CA LYS A 51 -14.71 4.05 15.26
C LYS A 51 -13.91 3.68 14.01
N VAL A 52 -12.90 2.85 14.19
CA VAL A 52 -12.03 2.35 13.13
C VAL A 52 -11.93 0.84 13.21
N LEU A 53 -11.87 0.21 12.04
CA LEU A 53 -11.55 -1.21 11.90
C LEU A 53 -10.05 -1.34 11.68
N VAL A 54 -9.37 -2.06 12.56
CA VAL A 54 -7.91 -2.28 12.48
C VAL A 54 -7.62 -3.77 12.35
N ASP A 55 -6.75 -4.12 11.43
CA ASP A 55 -6.29 -5.49 11.27
C ASP A 55 -5.35 -5.86 12.44
N LYS A 56 -5.33 -7.14 12.83
CA LYS A 56 -4.42 -7.67 13.87
C LYS A 56 -3.50 -8.76 13.32
N SER A 57 -2.21 -8.67 13.58
CA SER A 57 -1.24 -9.72 13.23
C SER A 57 -0.42 -10.13 14.45
N THR A 58 -0.06 -11.41 14.56
CA THR A 58 0.77 -11.94 15.67
C THR A 58 2.27 -11.89 15.39
N ASP A 59 2.67 -11.69 14.14
CA ASP A 59 4.07 -11.62 13.71
C ASP A 59 4.39 -10.37 12.88
N GLY A 60 3.44 -9.45 12.81
CA GLY A 60 3.51 -8.20 12.05
C GLY A 60 3.25 -8.33 10.56
N LEU A 61 3.21 -9.54 9.99
CA LEU A 61 2.87 -9.74 8.57
C LEU A 61 1.36 -9.86 8.40
N PHE A 62 0.77 -8.90 7.70
CA PHE A 62 -0.67 -8.84 7.44
C PHE A 62 -1.03 -9.69 6.23
N ARG A 63 -1.43 -10.94 6.45
CA ARG A 63 -1.55 -11.94 5.36
C ARG A 63 -2.91 -11.84 4.69
N VAL A 64 -2.96 -12.00 3.37
CA VAL A 64 -4.21 -12.09 2.62
C VAL A 64 -4.61 -13.54 2.41
N ASN A 65 -5.85 -13.90 2.71
CA ASN A 65 -6.41 -15.22 2.46
C ASN A 65 -6.59 -15.40 0.95
N PRO A 66 -5.87 -16.33 0.28
CA PRO A 66 -6.05 -16.51 -1.16
C PRO A 66 -7.47 -16.95 -1.53
N LYS A 67 -8.19 -17.69 -0.67
CA LYS A 67 -9.57 -18.13 -0.95
C LYS A 67 -10.59 -17.00 -0.75
N GLY A 68 -10.36 -16.12 0.22
CA GLY A 68 -11.27 -15.06 0.64
C GLY A 68 -11.00 -13.70 -0.03
N GLY A 69 -9.74 -13.40 -0.35
CA GLY A 69 -9.29 -12.12 -0.87
C GLY A 69 -9.14 -11.02 0.20
N ALA A 70 -9.64 -11.25 1.41
CA ALA A 70 -9.48 -10.39 2.57
C ALA A 70 -8.25 -10.80 3.39
N PHE A 71 -7.78 -9.92 4.27
CA PHE A 71 -6.79 -10.28 5.28
C PHE A 71 -7.30 -11.48 6.11
N ILE A 72 -6.39 -12.40 6.45
CA ILE A 72 -6.67 -13.55 7.35
C ILE A 72 -6.90 -13.03 8.78
N ASP A 73 -6.28 -11.90 9.06
CA ASP A 73 -6.28 -11.19 10.31
C ASP A 73 -7.69 -10.77 10.73
N GLU A 74 -8.02 -10.96 11.99
CA GLU A 74 -9.29 -10.50 12.55
C GLU A 74 -9.27 -8.97 12.65
N MET A 75 -10.31 -8.32 12.17
CA MET A 75 -10.48 -6.88 12.33
C MET A 75 -11.07 -6.59 13.71
N LEU A 76 -10.46 -5.66 14.43
CA LEU A 76 -10.97 -5.14 15.69
C LEU A 76 -11.58 -3.77 15.46
N GLU A 77 -12.80 -3.56 15.95
CA GLU A 77 -13.40 -2.24 15.99
C GLU A 77 -13.05 -1.55 17.31
N MET A 78 -12.49 -0.35 17.26
CA MET A 78 -12.19 0.47 18.44
C MET A 78 -12.24 1.96 18.11
N SER A 79 -12.15 2.83 19.11
CA SER A 79 -11.98 4.26 18.81
C SER A 79 -10.57 4.51 18.25
N PHE A 80 -10.40 5.55 17.44
CA PHE A 80 -9.10 5.92 16.92
C PHE A 80 -8.12 6.27 18.05
N THR A 81 -8.60 6.88 19.15
CA THR A 81 -7.79 7.13 20.35
C THR A 81 -7.28 5.82 20.96
N ASP A 82 -8.16 4.84 21.21
CA ASP A 82 -7.75 3.54 21.79
C ASP A 82 -6.73 2.83 20.91
N PHE A 83 -6.92 2.91 19.59
CA PHE A 83 -5.99 2.36 18.62
C PHE A 83 -4.61 3.02 18.72
N LEU A 84 -4.55 4.36 18.73
CA LEU A 84 -3.31 5.10 18.87
C LEU A 84 -2.57 4.78 20.17
N GLU A 85 -3.30 4.67 21.28
CA GLU A 85 -2.72 4.30 22.58
C GLU A 85 -2.09 2.90 22.54
N LYS A 86 -2.79 1.92 21.96
CA LYS A 86 -2.31 0.54 21.82
C LYS A 86 -1.05 0.42 20.97
N ILE A 87 -0.95 1.15 19.86
CA ILE A 87 0.24 1.08 18.99
C ILE A 87 1.42 1.91 19.53
N SER A 88 1.15 2.93 20.36
CA SER A 88 2.18 3.76 21.00
C SER A 88 2.80 3.07 22.21
N ASN A 89 1.99 2.35 22.98
CA ASN A 89 2.41 1.59 24.17
C ASN A 89 2.18 0.10 23.94
N PRO A 90 3.00 -0.55 23.08
CA PRO A 90 2.85 -1.97 22.84
C PRO A 90 3.06 -2.74 24.14
N THR A 91 2.05 -3.53 24.53
CA THR A 91 2.20 -4.52 25.61
C THR A 91 3.15 -5.62 25.14
N GLU A 92 3.70 -6.41 26.07
CA GLU A 92 4.57 -7.55 25.75
C GLU A 92 3.84 -8.63 24.92
N GLU A 93 2.50 -8.62 24.91
CA GLU A 93 1.71 -9.45 24.02
C GLU A 93 1.95 -9.06 22.55
N ALA A 94 2.38 -10.03 21.75
CA ALA A 94 2.88 -9.91 20.37
C ALA A 94 1.90 -9.35 19.31
N LEU A 95 0.77 -8.76 19.70
CA LEU A 95 -0.23 -8.25 18.78
C LEU A 95 0.21 -6.94 18.12
N ARG A 96 0.18 -6.95 16.80
CA ARG A 96 0.46 -5.80 15.94
C ARG A 96 -0.84 -5.34 15.31
N LEU A 97 -1.18 -4.06 15.51
CA LEU A 97 -2.38 -3.47 14.92
C LEU A 97 -1.99 -2.59 13.73
N TYR A 98 -2.85 -2.56 12.71
CA TYR A 98 -2.65 -1.72 11.53
C TYR A 98 -4.00 -1.23 10.99
N LEU A 99 -4.14 0.10 10.85
CA LEU A 99 -5.24 0.70 10.09
C LEU A 99 -4.84 0.73 8.61
N ILE A 100 -5.48 -0.14 7.82
CA ILE A 100 -5.15 -0.39 6.41
C ILE A 100 -6.32 0.08 5.52
N HIS A 101 -6.01 0.78 4.41
CA HIS A 101 -6.99 1.14 3.36
C HIS A 101 -8.25 1.89 3.86
N SER A 102 -8.13 2.73 4.90
CA SER A 102 -9.30 3.45 5.41
C SER A 102 -9.60 4.68 4.57
N SER A 103 -10.74 4.69 3.86
CA SER A 103 -11.13 5.77 2.95
C SER A 103 -11.35 7.09 3.68
N ILE A 104 -10.50 8.09 3.39
CA ILE A 104 -10.60 9.42 4.03
C ILE A 104 -11.91 10.13 3.69
N PRO A 105 -12.34 10.22 2.41
CA PRO A 105 -13.58 10.92 2.07
C PRO A 105 -14.84 10.31 2.70
N ILE A 106 -14.81 9.02 3.08
CA ILE A 106 -15.96 8.31 3.64
C ILE A 106 -15.88 8.28 5.17
N ASN A 107 -14.74 7.88 5.72
CA ASN A 107 -14.60 7.61 7.15
C ASN A 107 -14.16 8.84 7.94
N PHE A 108 -13.38 9.75 7.32
CA PHE A 108 -12.76 10.91 7.94
C PHE A 108 -12.89 12.18 7.07
N PRO A 109 -14.11 12.56 6.62
CA PRO A 109 -14.28 13.70 5.72
C PRO A 109 -13.74 15.02 6.31
N GLU A 110 -13.69 15.15 7.63
CA GLU A 110 -13.09 16.29 8.35
C GLU A 110 -11.59 16.50 8.06
N LEU A 111 -10.88 15.46 7.59
CA LEU A 111 -9.47 15.55 7.21
C LEU A 111 -9.29 16.08 5.77
N MET A 112 -10.33 16.09 4.94
CA MET A 112 -10.25 16.52 3.53
C MET A 112 -9.81 18.00 3.37
N PRO A 113 -10.32 18.96 4.16
CA PRO A 113 -9.87 20.36 4.06
C PRO A 113 -8.40 20.56 4.43
N GLN A 114 -7.78 19.60 5.13
CA GLN A 114 -6.38 19.64 5.55
C GLN A 114 -5.42 19.08 4.48
N MET A 115 -5.93 18.66 3.32
CA MET A 115 -5.11 18.07 2.26
C MET A 115 -5.39 18.69 0.90
N THR A 116 -4.34 18.79 0.08
CA THR A 116 -4.47 19.09 -1.34
C THR A 116 -4.07 17.87 -2.14
N ILE A 117 -4.95 17.39 -3.01
CA ILE A 117 -4.61 16.31 -3.94
C ILE A 117 -3.49 16.82 -4.85
N PRO A 118 -2.31 16.18 -4.88
CA PRO A 118 -1.19 16.68 -5.68
C PRO A 118 -1.54 16.82 -7.17
N HIS A 119 -1.07 17.86 -7.85
CA HIS A 119 -1.45 18.18 -9.24
C HIS A 119 -1.07 17.09 -10.26
N TYR A 120 -0.12 16.23 -9.90
CA TYR A 120 0.31 15.10 -10.71
C TYR A 120 -0.57 13.84 -10.55
N VAL A 121 -1.52 13.83 -9.59
CA VAL A 121 -2.59 12.82 -9.50
C VAL A 121 -3.68 13.16 -10.52
N ASP A 122 -4.10 12.19 -11.35
CA ASP A 122 -5.26 12.37 -12.23
C ASP A 122 -6.57 12.29 -11.44
N GLN A 123 -7.06 13.47 -11.05
CA GLN A 123 -8.29 13.62 -10.27
C GLN A 123 -9.53 13.10 -11.01
N LYS A 124 -9.56 13.13 -12.35
CA LYS A 124 -10.68 12.60 -13.15
C LYS A 124 -10.74 11.06 -13.11
N ARG A 125 -9.63 10.42 -12.73
CA ARG A 125 -9.49 8.96 -12.60
C ARG A 125 -9.35 8.50 -11.16
N LEU A 126 -9.39 9.42 -10.20
CA LEU A 126 -9.21 9.14 -8.78
C LEU A 126 -10.28 8.14 -8.32
N ARG A 127 -9.84 7.14 -7.58
CA ARG A 127 -10.70 6.09 -7.02
C ARG A 127 -10.74 6.14 -5.50
N HIS A 128 -9.58 6.30 -4.89
CA HIS A 128 -9.42 6.20 -3.45
C HIS A 128 -8.37 7.19 -2.96
N ILE A 129 -8.65 7.75 -1.78
CA ILE A 129 -7.70 8.45 -0.94
C ILE A 129 -7.77 7.72 0.39
N ASN A 130 -6.72 6.99 0.76
CA ASN A 130 -6.74 6.17 1.98
C ASN A 130 -5.75 6.66 3.01
N LEU A 131 -6.17 6.60 4.26
CA LEU A 131 -5.33 6.76 5.44
C LEU A 131 -4.76 5.40 5.84
N TRP A 132 -3.48 5.43 6.17
CA TRP A 132 -2.73 4.32 6.72
C TRP A 132 -2.08 4.77 8.01
N VAL A 133 -2.36 4.08 9.10
CA VAL A 133 -1.71 4.33 10.39
C VAL A 133 -1.25 3.00 10.94
N GLY A 134 0.05 2.84 11.10
CA GLY A 134 0.61 1.54 11.47
C GLY A 134 1.65 1.63 12.56
N GLN A 135 1.81 0.52 13.26
CA GLN A 135 2.80 0.31 14.30
C GLN A 135 4.15 -0.08 13.69
N LYS A 136 5.23 0.17 14.44
CA LYS A 136 6.56 -0.36 14.12
C LYS A 136 6.50 -1.89 13.99
N GLY A 137 7.10 -2.41 12.91
CA GLY A 137 7.12 -3.84 12.61
C GLY A 137 5.90 -4.37 11.88
N ASN A 138 4.90 -3.53 11.54
CA ASN A 138 3.89 -3.94 10.56
C ASN A 138 4.53 -4.15 9.19
N ILE A 139 4.06 -5.19 8.49
CA ILE A 139 4.52 -5.58 7.17
C ILE A 139 3.28 -5.84 6.31
N SER A 140 3.07 -5.00 5.30
CA SER A 140 2.12 -5.31 4.22
C SER A 140 2.71 -6.43 3.37
N PRO A 141 1.93 -7.42 2.93
CA PRO A 141 2.45 -8.58 2.22
C PRO A 141 3.02 -8.17 0.86
N LEU A 142 3.89 -8.99 0.26
CA LEU A 142 4.38 -8.72 -1.08
C LEU A 142 3.21 -8.82 -2.08
N HIS A 143 2.87 -7.71 -2.72
CA HIS A 143 1.73 -7.65 -3.64
C HIS A 143 1.95 -6.60 -4.74
N PHE A 144 1.07 -6.55 -5.73
CA PHE A 144 0.98 -5.41 -6.65
C PHE A 144 -0.41 -4.80 -6.68
N ASP A 145 -0.47 -3.51 -7.01
CA ASP A 145 -1.71 -2.81 -7.26
C ASP A 145 -2.07 -2.76 -8.73
N THR A 146 -3.36 -2.70 -9.02
CA THR A 146 -3.85 -2.41 -10.39
C THR A 146 -4.02 -0.92 -10.65
N ASN A 147 -3.95 -0.07 -9.63
CA ASN A 147 -4.07 1.37 -9.79
C ASN A 147 -2.67 1.99 -9.90
N ASN A 148 -2.62 3.20 -10.44
CA ASN A 148 -1.48 4.07 -10.18
C ASN A 148 -1.52 4.47 -8.71
N ASN A 149 -0.37 4.54 -8.05
CA ASN A 149 -0.31 4.78 -6.62
C ASN A 149 0.73 5.86 -6.29
N ILE A 150 0.28 6.87 -5.56
CA ILE A 150 1.15 7.82 -4.88
C ILE A 150 1.02 7.56 -3.40
N LEU A 151 2.12 7.17 -2.76
CA LEU A 151 2.22 7.01 -1.32
C LEU A 151 2.98 8.20 -0.75
N CYS A 152 2.30 8.98 0.09
CA CYS A 152 2.85 10.10 0.83
C CYS A 152 3.18 9.65 2.24
N GLU A 153 4.44 9.75 2.64
CA GLU A 153 4.86 9.45 4.01
C GLU A 153 4.82 10.73 4.85
N VAL A 154 3.97 10.73 5.87
CA VAL A 154 3.65 11.93 6.63
C VAL A 154 4.32 11.92 8.00
N PHE A 155 4.28 10.78 8.68
CA PHE A 155 4.92 10.57 9.98
C PHE A 155 5.61 9.20 9.99
N GLY A 156 6.77 9.12 10.64
CA GLY A 156 7.57 7.89 10.71
C GLY A 156 8.29 7.55 9.40
N ARG A 157 8.85 6.34 9.34
CA ARG A 157 9.55 5.85 8.15
C ARG A 157 9.00 4.51 7.69
N LYS A 158 8.92 4.34 6.37
CA LYS A 158 8.60 3.07 5.70
C LYS A 158 9.77 2.60 4.85
N LYS A 159 10.16 1.35 5.01
CA LYS A 159 10.99 0.65 4.02
C LYS A 159 10.08 -0.03 3.00
N ILE A 160 10.39 0.11 1.73
CA ILE A 160 9.65 -0.50 0.63
C ILE A 160 10.63 -1.30 -0.21
N ILE A 161 10.36 -2.59 -0.37
CA ILE A 161 11.08 -3.50 -1.26
C ILE A 161 10.24 -3.70 -2.51
N LEU A 162 10.79 -3.40 -3.68
CA LEU A 162 10.08 -3.40 -4.96
C LEU A 162 10.67 -4.39 -5.94
N TYR A 163 9.81 -4.95 -6.78
CA TYR A 163 10.22 -5.77 -7.92
C TYR A 163 9.44 -5.36 -9.17
N PRO A 164 10.11 -5.28 -10.33
CA PRO A 164 9.45 -4.95 -11.58
C PRO A 164 8.45 -6.06 -11.97
N PRO A 165 7.35 -5.73 -12.66
CA PRO A 165 6.30 -6.68 -13.04
C PRO A 165 6.82 -7.94 -13.75
N GLN A 166 7.90 -7.80 -14.53
CA GLN A 166 8.55 -8.87 -15.30
C GLN A 166 9.11 -9.99 -14.41
N GLN A 167 9.44 -9.68 -13.14
CA GLN A 167 9.92 -10.67 -12.19
C GLN A 167 8.79 -11.49 -11.54
N GLY A 168 7.52 -11.24 -11.85
CA GLY A 168 6.38 -11.87 -11.17
C GLY A 168 6.41 -13.40 -11.09
N LYS A 169 7.04 -14.11 -12.06
CA LYS A 169 7.22 -15.57 -12.00
C LYS A 169 8.17 -16.04 -10.89
N LEU A 170 9.11 -15.19 -10.47
CA LEU A 170 10.07 -15.45 -9.38
C LEU A 170 9.45 -15.19 -8.01
N LEU A 171 8.32 -14.47 -7.96
CA LEU A 171 7.68 -14.01 -6.73
C LEU A 171 6.52 -14.91 -6.28
N TYR A 172 6.28 -16.04 -6.95
CA TYR A 172 5.27 -17.05 -6.56
C TYR A 172 3.89 -16.47 -6.23
N PRO A 173 3.29 -15.65 -7.09
CA PRO A 173 1.99 -15.08 -6.82
C PRO A 173 0.93 -16.16 -6.72
N TYR A 174 -0.08 -15.95 -5.89
CA TYR A 174 -1.20 -16.88 -5.81
C TYR A 174 -1.84 -17.09 -7.19
N SER A 175 -2.47 -18.25 -7.37
CA SER A 175 -3.09 -18.62 -8.65
C SER A 175 -4.11 -17.57 -9.09
N CYS A 176 -4.22 -17.35 -10.42
CA CYS A 176 -5.20 -16.47 -11.03
C CYS A 176 -6.66 -16.91 -10.80
N PHE A 177 -6.87 -18.13 -10.29
CA PHE A 177 -8.18 -18.67 -9.92
C PHE A 177 -8.52 -18.45 -8.43
N THR A 178 -7.66 -17.78 -7.68
CA THR A 178 -7.89 -17.39 -6.28
C THR A 178 -8.48 -15.97 -6.19
N LYS A 179 -8.88 -15.52 -5.00
CA LYS A 179 -9.35 -14.15 -4.76
C LYS A 179 -8.23 -13.12 -4.53
N ALA A 180 -6.97 -13.55 -4.47
CA ALA A 180 -5.82 -12.68 -4.25
C ALA A 180 -4.66 -12.93 -5.25
N PRO A 181 -4.92 -12.95 -6.57
CA PRO A 181 -3.91 -13.31 -7.59
C PRO A 181 -2.75 -12.30 -7.73
N TYR A 182 -2.85 -11.19 -7.01
CA TYR A 182 -1.92 -10.08 -6.94
C TYR A 182 -1.03 -10.11 -5.69
N VAL A 183 -1.18 -11.13 -4.83
CA VAL A 183 -0.40 -11.31 -3.59
C VAL A 183 0.56 -12.48 -3.75
N SER A 184 1.72 -12.37 -3.12
CA SER A 184 2.73 -13.40 -2.95
C SER A 184 2.79 -13.86 -1.49
N PRO A 185 2.99 -15.17 -1.22
CA PRO A 185 3.23 -15.66 0.14
C PRO A 185 4.62 -15.32 0.67
N ILE A 186 5.52 -14.77 -0.16
CA ILE A 186 6.92 -14.54 0.20
C ILE A 186 7.03 -13.37 1.17
N ARG A 187 7.84 -13.60 2.20
CA ARG A 187 8.34 -12.58 3.11
C ARG A 187 9.79 -12.25 2.72
N ALA A 188 10.01 -11.09 2.09
CA ALA A 188 11.28 -10.77 1.45
C ALA A 188 12.43 -10.50 2.44
N ASP A 189 12.14 -10.11 3.68
CA ASP A 189 13.14 -9.97 4.75
C ASP A 189 13.54 -11.33 5.37
N GLN A 190 12.74 -12.37 5.18
CA GLN A 190 12.98 -13.72 5.70
C GLN A 190 12.51 -14.78 4.68
N PRO A 191 13.16 -14.88 3.51
CA PRO A 191 12.69 -15.72 2.43
C PRO A 191 12.90 -17.22 2.71
N ASP A 192 11.84 -18.01 2.54
CA ASP A 192 11.94 -19.48 2.51
C ASP A 192 12.36 -19.95 1.10
N PHE A 193 13.67 -20.06 0.89
CA PHE A 193 14.22 -20.54 -0.39
C PHE A 193 14.02 -22.05 -0.62
N LYS A 194 13.67 -22.83 0.41
CA LYS A 194 13.36 -24.25 0.23
C LYS A 194 12.01 -24.40 -0.47
N THR A 195 11.01 -23.62 -0.05
CA THR A 195 9.67 -23.62 -0.67
C THR A 195 9.64 -22.76 -1.94
N TYR A 196 10.39 -21.65 -1.97
CA TYR A 196 10.37 -20.66 -3.07
C TYR A 196 11.75 -20.45 -3.72
N PRO A 197 12.41 -21.49 -4.26
CA PRO A 197 13.80 -21.41 -4.72
C PRO A 197 14.03 -20.38 -5.85
N LYS A 198 13.04 -20.13 -6.73
CA LYS A 198 13.17 -19.14 -7.80
C LYS A 198 13.29 -17.70 -7.28
N PHE A 199 12.87 -17.44 -6.05
CA PHE A 199 12.96 -16.11 -5.44
C PHE A 199 14.41 -15.68 -5.22
N ALA A 200 15.35 -16.62 -5.09
CA ALA A 200 16.78 -16.32 -5.01
C ALA A 200 17.31 -15.58 -6.26
N SER A 201 16.62 -15.68 -7.40
CA SER A 201 16.96 -14.93 -8.62
C SER A 201 16.26 -13.58 -8.74
N ALA A 202 15.35 -13.25 -7.81
CA ALA A 202 14.66 -11.97 -7.82
C ALA A 202 15.63 -10.85 -7.42
N LYS A 203 15.58 -9.74 -8.15
CA LYS A 203 16.41 -8.56 -7.92
C LYS A 203 15.52 -7.47 -7.32
N PRO A 204 15.60 -7.22 -6.01
CA PRO A 204 14.83 -6.18 -5.36
C PRO A 204 15.39 -4.81 -5.66
N TYR A 205 14.55 -3.81 -5.45
CA TYR A 205 14.96 -2.45 -5.24
C TYR A 205 14.41 -1.96 -3.90
N GLU A 206 15.24 -1.29 -3.11
CA GLU A 206 14.88 -0.87 -1.76
C GLU A 206 14.87 0.65 -1.63
N VAL A 207 13.86 1.16 -0.93
CA VAL A 207 13.71 2.58 -0.64
C VAL A 207 13.28 2.73 0.81
N ILE A 208 13.85 3.71 1.51
CA ILE A 208 13.30 4.21 2.78
C ILE A 208 12.65 5.56 2.50
N LEU A 209 11.34 5.63 2.74
CA LEU A 209 10.59 6.88 2.75
C LEU A 209 10.67 7.49 4.15
N HIS A 210 11.03 8.76 4.18
CA HIS A 210 11.03 9.59 5.37
C HIS A 210 9.79 10.49 5.37
N PRO A 211 9.43 11.10 6.51
CA PRO A 211 8.42 12.14 6.53
C PRO A 211 8.74 13.16 5.43
N THR A 212 7.70 13.61 4.73
CA THR A 212 7.74 14.54 3.58
C THR A 212 8.08 13.91 2.21
N ASP A 213 8.49 12.65 2.18
CA ASP A 213 8.75 11.95 0.92
C ASP A 213 7.46 11.45 0.27
N ILE A 214 7.48 11.39 -1.05
CA ILE A 214 6.44 10.75 -1.85
C ILE A 214 7.07 9.69 -2.73
N MET A 215 6.34 8.59 -2.90
CA MET A 215 6.68 7.56 -3.85
C MET A 215 5.54 7.33 -4.84
N TYR A 216 5.83 7.47 -6.13
CA TYR A 216 4.98 6.93 -7.17
C TYR A 216 5.33 5.45 -7.41
N ILE A 217 4.35 4.57 -7.24
CA ILE A 217 4.43 3.15 -7.54
C ILE A 217 3.56 2.91 -8.79
N PRO A 218 4.17 2.56 -9.93
CA PRO A 218 3.42 2.25 -11.13
C PRO A 218 2.53 1.02 -10.92
N PRO A 219 1.42 0.92 -11.66
CA PRO A 219 0.61 -0.28 -11.64
C PRO A 219 1.44 -1.53 -11.91
N PHE A 220 1.06 -2.63 -11.25
CA PHE A 220 1.68 -3.96 -11.36
C PHE A 220 3.09 -4.11 -10.80
N TRP A 221 3.70 -3.03 -10.27
CA TRP A 221 4.94 -3.16 -9.53
C TRP A 221 4.69 -3.87 -8.21
N TRP A 222 5.44 -4.94 -8.01
CA TRP A 222 5.40 -5.69 -6.77
C TRP A 222 6.09 -4.88 -5.68
N HIS A 223 5.48 -4.80 -4.51
CA HIS A 223 6.03 -4.10 -3.38
C HIS A 223 5.66 -4.78 -2.07
N GLN A 224 6.61 -4.77 -1.13
CA GLN A 224 6.42 -5.16 0.26
C GLN A 224 6.83 -3.98 1.14
N VAL A 225 5.96 -3.59 2.08
CA VAL A 225 6.11 -2.36 2.86
C VAL A 225 6.30 -2.71 4.32
N PHE A 226 7.30 -2.12 4.95
CA PHE A 226 7.70 -2.35 6.33
C PHE A 226 7.67 -1.03 7.08
N ASN A 227 6.92 -0.98 8.18
CA ASN A 227 6.90 0.18 9.07
C ASN A 227 8.12 0.11 10.00
N LEU A 228 9.08 1.01 9.83
CA LEU A 228 10.30 1.06 10.65
C LEU A 228 10.06 1.76 11.99
N ASP A 229 9.04 2.61 12.04
CA ASP A 229 8.54 3.34 13.20
C ASP A 229 7.00 3.22 13.26
N MET A 230 6.34 3.91 14.19
CA MET A 230 4.93 4.23 14.00
C MET A 230 4.79 5.15 12.77
N THR A 231 3.85 4.86 11.89
CA THR A 231 3.72 5.56 10.61
C THR A 231 2.33 6.14 10.41
N ILE A 232 2.27 7.29 9.74
CA ILE A 232 1.07 7.85 9.14
C ILE A 232 1.38 8.10 7.67
N SER A 233 0.61 7.49 6.78
CA SER A 233 0.73 7.70 5.35
C SER A 233 -0.63 7.93 4.72
N VAL A 234 -0.64 8.67 3.62
CA VAL A 234 -1.82 8.81 2.77
C VAL A 234 -1.46 8.31 1.40
N ASN A 235 -2.35 7.53 0.79
CA ASN A 235 -2.15 7.12 -0.59
C ASN A 235 -3.30 7.55 -1.50
N PHE A 236 -2.93 7.92 -2.73
CA PHE A 236 -3.86 8.28 -3.79
C PHE A 236 -3.83 7.20 -4.87
N TRP A 237 -5.00 6.62 -5.15
CA TRP A 237 -5.15 5.63 -6.23
C TRP A 237 -6.02 6.16 -7.35
N TRP A 238 -5.52 6.10 -8.57
CA TRP A 238 -6.29 6.43 -9.77
C TRP A 238 -6.18 5.35 -10.85
N ARG A 239 -7.21 5.30 -11.70
CA ARG A 239 -7.39 4.25 -12.72
C ARG A 239 -6.23 4.20 -13.72
N LEU A 240 -5.95 2.99 -14.19
CA LEU A 240 -5.05 2.71 -15.32
C LEU A 240 -5.36 3.57 -16.55
N TYR A 241 -4.29 3.95 -17.26
CA TYR A 241 -4.38 4.40 -18.65
C TYR A 241 -4.36 3.22 -19.61
N LYS A 242 -4.88 3.40 -20.83
CA LYS A 242 -4.92 2.34 -21.85
C LYS A 242 -3.53 1.70 -22.08
N LYS A 243 -2.48 2.51 -22.14
CA LYS A 243 -1.09 2.04 -22.33
C LYS A 243 -0.61 1.08 -21.21
N GLN A 244 -1.09 1.28 -19.99
CA GLN A 244 -0.69 0.46 -18.83
C GLN A 244 -1.39 -0.90 -18.79
N CYS A 245 -2.43 -1.11 -19.61
CA CYS A 245 -3.08 -2.41 -19.76
C CYS A 245 -2.21 -3.42 -20.54
N ILE A 246 -1.15 -2.96 -21.23
CA ILE A 246 -0.22 -3.82 -21.96
C ILE A 246 0.87 -4.32 -21.00
N ASN A 247 0.47 -5.00 -19.92
CA ASN A 247 1.36 -5.55 -18.90
C ASN A 247 1.01 -7.03 -18.66
N PRO A 248 2.00 -7.95 -18.54
CA PRO A 248 1.70 -9.37 -18.25
C PRO A 248 0.87 -9.58 -16.98
N SER A 249 1.06 -8.76 -15.95
CA SER A 249 0.25 -8.79 -14.73
C SER A 249 -1.19 -8.35 -14.96
N PHE A 250 -1.46 -7.51 -15.97
CA PHE A 250 -2.83 -7.15 -16.35
C PHE A 250 -3.61 -8.38 -16.86
N ALA A 251 -2.98 -9.24 -17.68
CA ALA A 251 -3.60 -10.48 -18.16
C ALA A 251 -4.05 -11.37 -16.99
N ARG A 252 -3.24 -11.48 -15.92
CA ARG A 252 -3.60 -12.23 -14.70
C ARG A 252 -4.88 -11.68 -14.06
N ILE A 253 -5.03 -10.36 -13.99
CA ILE A 253 -6.21 -9.70 -13.43
C ILE A 253 -7.43 -9.90 -14.31
N VAL A 254 -7.27 -9.86 -15.64
CA VAL A 254 -8.36 -10.18 -16.58
C VAL A 254 -8.83 -11.63 -16.40
N THR A 255 -7.91 -12.60 -16.35
CA THR A 255 -8.24 -14.01 -16.11
C THR A 255 -8.99 -14.20 -14.78
N TYR A 256 -8.49 -13.57 -13.71
CA TYR A 256 -9.15 -13.59 -12.40
C TYR A 256 -10.58 -13.05 -12.45
N ARG A 257 -10.79 -11.88 -13.06
CA ARG A 257 -12.12 -11.26 -13.16
C ARG A 257 -13.07 -12.10 -14.00
N PHE A 258 -12.59 -12.64 -15.11
CA PHE A 258 -13.36 -13.52 -15.98
C PHE A 258 -13.77 -14.79 -15.25
N TYR A 259 -12.83 -15.47 -14.59
CA TYR A 259 -13.08 -16.70 -13.83
C TYR A 259 -14.14 -16.50 -12.74
N ASN A 260 -14.01 -15.46 -11.92
CA ASN A 260 -14.97 -15.22 -10.85
C ASN A 260 -16.35 -14.82 -11.38
N ARG A 261 -16.42 -14.03 -12.46
CA ARG A 261 -17.70 -13.72 -13.12
C ARG A 261 -18.39 -14.98 -13.66
N MET A 262 -17.63 -15.90 -14.26
CA MET A 262 -18.16 -17.19 -14.71
C MET A 262 -18.64 -18.04 -13.54
N LYS A 263 -17.89 -18.10 -12.44
CA LYS A 263 -18.26 -18.83 -11.23
C LYS A 263 -19.55 -18.30 -10.60
N ASP A 264 -19.69 -16.98 -10.54
CA ASP A 264 -20.89 -16.33 -10.00
C ASP A 264 -22.10 -16.52 -10.92
N PHE A 265 -21.89 -16.55 -12.24
CA PHE A 265 -22.93 -16.90 -13.21
C PHE A 265 -23.42 -18.33 -12.99
N ILE A 266 -22.51 -19.31 -12.90
CA ILE A 266 -22.87 -20.74 -12.70
C ILE A 266 -23.63 -20.95 -11.38
N LYS A 267 -23.31 -20.21 -10.31
CA LYS A 267 -24.02 -20.32 -9.02
C LYS A 267 -25.45 -19.78 -9.02
N ARG A 268 -25.81 -18.96 -10.02
CA ARG A 268 -27.14 -18.33 -10.14
C ARG A 268 -28.08 -19.12 -11.05
N VAL A 269 -27.56 -20.11 -11.77
CA VAL A 269 -28.29 -21.06 -12.62
C VAL A 269 -28.54 -22.32 -11.81
#